data_AF-A0A9P6R519-F1
#
_entry.id   AF-A0A9P6R519-F1
#
_cell.length_a   1.000
_cell.length_b   1.000
_cell.length_c   1.000
_cell.angle_alpha   90.00
_cell.angle_beta   90.00
_cell.angle_gamma   90.00
#
_symmetry.space_group_name_H-M   'P 1'
#
loop_
_entity.id
_entity.type
_entity.pdbx_description
1 polymer ?
#
loop_
_entity_poly.entity_id
_entity_poly.type
_entity_poly.pdbx_seq_one_letter_code
_entity_poly.pdbx_strand_id
1 'polypeptide(L)'
;MTDETRLQSLRQLSTGQVFQVEAYYHPDSRQHIVLWDDLTQAFPRLNTVRDGTAVVPRARDNTQHYIEPRCIKYHPDKVLDADDSEK
;
A
#
# COMPACT_ATOMS: atom_id res chain seq x y z
N MET A 1 22.98 10.56 -4.45
CA MET A 1 21.72 11.01 -3.82
C MET A 1 21.18 9.78 -3.13
N THR A 2 21.15 9.75 -1.81
CA THR A 2 20.57 8.64 -1.06
C THR A 2 19.08 8.65 -1.34
N ASP A 3 18.61 7.69 -2.13
CA ASP A 3 17.19 7.39 -2.27
C ASP A 3 16.73 6.95 -0.88
N GLU A 4 16.09 7.85 -0.12
CA GLU A 4 15.57 7.51 1.19
C GLU A 4 14.46 6.49 0.98
N THR A 5 14.71 5.24 1.39
CA THR A 5 13.71 4.17 1.34
C THR A 5 12.46 4.64 2.09
N ARG A 6 11.37 4.81 1.35
CA ARG A 6 10.09 5.18 1.94
C ARG A 6 9.37 3.92 2.40
N LEU A 7 8.83 3.97 3.61
CA LEU A 7 8.12 2.85 4.21
C LEU A 7 6.66 3.24 4.45
N GLN A 8 5.74 2.41 3.97
CA GLN A 8 4.33 2.46 4.32
C GLN A 8 4.11 1.64 5.59
N SER A 9 3.53 2.29 6.60
CA SER A 9 3.05 1.58 7.78
C SER A 9 1.69 0.95 7.50
N LEU A 10 1.56 -0.34 7.79
CA LEU A 10 0.31 -1.08 7.76
C LEU A 10 0.09 -1.83 9.06
N ARG A 11 -1.11 -1.72 9.63
CA ARG A 11 -1.55 -2.43 10.82
C ARG A 11 -2.42 -3.62 10.41
N GLN A 12 -2.05 -4.82 10.87
CA GLN A 12 -2.93 -5.97 10.78
C GLN A 12 -4.09 -5.80 11.75
N LEU A 13 -5.34 -5.84 11.27
CA LEU A 13 -6.50 -5.61 12.14
C LEU A 13 -6.70 -6.73 13.17
N SER A 14 -6.42 -7.97 12.81
CA SER A 14 -6.60 -9.13 13.69
C SER A 14 -5.63 -9.16 14.89
N THR A 15 -4.42 -8.61 14.74
CA THR A 15 -3.38 -8.65 15.79
C THR A 15 -3.03 -7.26 16.36
N GLY A 16 -3.37 -6.18 15.65
CA GLY A 16 -2.95 -4.82 15.95
C GLY A 16 -1.48 -4.53 15.64
N GLN A 17 -0.72 -5.51 15.13
CA GLN A 17 0.70 -5.35 14.83
C GLN A 17 0.91 -4.46 13.60
N VAL A 18 1.90 -3.56 13.68
CA VAL A 18 2.30 -2.68 12.58
C VAL A 18 3.52 -3.25 11.86
N PHE A 19 3.44 -3.31 10.53
CA PHE A 19 4.50 -3.71 9.61
C PHE A 19 4.87 -2.53 8.72
N GLN A 20 6.12 -2.53 8.26
CA GLN A 20 6.62 -1.56 7.31
C GLN A 20 6.81 -2.25 5.96
N VAL A 21 6.23 -1.68 4.91
CA VAL A 21 6.35 -2.18 3.54
C VAL A 21 6.97 -1.10 2.67
N GLU A 22 7.93 -1.47 1.84
CA GLU A 22 8.65 -0.52 0.99
C GLU A 22 7.71 0.15 -0.03
N ALA A 23 7.94 1.44 -0.22
CA ALA A 23 7.27 2.25 -1.23
C ALA A 23 8.28 2.68 -2.29
N TYR A 24 7.93 2.47 -3.55
CA TYR A 24 8.78 2.72 -4.71
C TYR A 24 8.31 3.94 -5.46
N TYR A 25 9.25 4.72 -5.98
CA TYR A 25 8.91 5.82 -6.87
C TYR A 25 8.54 5.30 -8.25
N HIS A 26 7.31 5.56 -8.69
CA HIS A 26 6.84 5.26 -10.04
C HIS A 26 7.09 6.48 -10.96
N PRO A 27 8.06 6.42 -11.88
CA PRO A 27 8.53 7.60 -12.61
C PRO A 27 7.47 8.18 -13.57
N ASP A 28 6.69 7.34 -14.23
CA ASP A 28 5.75 7.79 -15.27
C ASP A 28 4.57 8.59 -14.69
N SER A 29 4.14 8.23 -13.49
CA SER A 29 3.08 8.91 -12.76
C SER A 29 3.59 9.84 -11.66
N ARG A 30 4.93 9.94 -11.51
CA ARG A 30 5.64 10.81 -10.55
C ARG A 30 5.09 10.70 -9.13
N GLN A 31 4.79 9.49 -8.68
CA GLN A 31 4.25 9.23 -7.34
C GLN A 31 4.94 8.03 -6.71
N HIS A 32 4.88 7.94 -5.39
CA HIS A 32 5.30 6.73 -4.69
C HIS A 32 4.14 5.75 -4.58
N ILE A 33 4.42 4.48 -4.80
CA ILE A 33 3.47 3.37 -4.79
C ILE A 33 3.97 2.26 -3.87
N VAL A 34 3.05 1.47 -3.34
CA VAL A 34 3.35 0.24 -2.61
C VAL A 34 2.81 -0.91 -3.44
N LEU A 35 3.69 -1.84 -3.79
CA LEU A 35 3.32 -2.99 -4.61
C LEU A 35 2.40 -3.92 -3.83
N TRP A 36 1.35 -4.41 -4.51
CA TRP A 36 0.42 -5.34 -3.88
C TRP A 36 1.08 -6.66 -3.52
N ASP A 37 2.05 -7.11 -4.32
CA ASP A 37 2.78 -8.34 -4.05
C ASP A 37 3.55 -8.25 -2.72
N ASP A 38 4.27 -7.14 -2.48
CA ASP A 38 4.96 -6.88 -1.20
C ASP A 38 3.99 -6.79 -0.03
N LEU A 39 2.81 -6.19 -0.24
CA LEU A 39 1.74 -6.19 0.74
C LEU A 39 1.27 -7.61 1.05
N THR A 40 1.05 -8.46 0.05
CA THR A 40 0.63 -9.85 0.27
C THR A 40 1.73 -10.73 0.86
N GLN A 41 3.01 -10.39 0.64
CA GLN A 41 4.12 -11.05 1.31
C GLN A 41 4.15 -10.74 2.81
N ALA A 42 3.88 -9.48 3.20
CA ALA A 42 3.75 -9.09 4.60
C ALA A 42 2.44 -9.59 5.24
N PHE A 43 1.37 -9.66 4.45
CA PHE A 43 0.02 -10.02 4.88
C PHE A 43 -0.57 -11.08 3.95
N PRO A 44 -0.29 -12.38 4.16
CA PRO A 44 -0.69 -13.46 3.23
C PRO A 44 -2.20 -13.58 2.97
N ARG A 45 -3.03 -13.05 3.87
CA ARG A 45 -4.50 -13.05 3.78
C ARG A 45 -5.08 -11.68 3.43
N LEU A 46 -4.26 -10.76 2.94
CA LEU A 46 -4.69 -9.40 2.64
C LEU A 46 -5.74 -9.38 1.53
N ASN A 47 -6.95 -8.99 1.90
CA ASN A 47 -8.04 -8.78 0.95
C ASN A 47 -8.16 -7.31 0.57
N THR A 48 -8.08 -6.42 1.56
CA THR A 48 -8.31 -4.99 1.40
C THR A 48 -7.36 -4.17 2.25
N VAL A 49 -6.96 -3.00 1.76
CA VAL A 49 -6.28 -1.99 2.56
C VAL A 49 -7.25 -0.85 2.84
N ARG A 50 -7.31 -0.37 4.09
CA ARG A 50 -8.21 0.70 4.52
C ARG A 50 -7.47 1.85 5.18
N ASP A 51 -8.06 3.03 5.13
CA ASP A 51 -7.68 4.21 5.90
C ASP A 51 -8.90 4.56 6.78
N GLY A 52 -8.94 4.00 7.99
CA GLY A 52 -10.13 4.02 8.83
C GLY A 52 -11.31 3.31 8.17
N THR A 53 -12.38 4.05 7.88
CA THR A 53 -13.59 3.50 7.23
C THR A 53 -13.51 3.48 5.70
N ALA A 54 -12.50 4.09 5.10
CA ALA A 54 -12.36 4.19 3.64
C ALA A 54 -11.47 3.07 3.09
N VAL A 55 -11.88 2.46 1.97
CA VAL A 55 -11.02 1.53 1.22
C VAL A 55 -9.99 2.32 0.44
N VAL A 56 -8.71 1.94 0.56
CA VAL A 56 -7.62 2.51 -0.24
C VAL A 56 -7.70 1.94 -1.66
N PRO A 57 -7.92 2.78 -2.68
CA PRO A 57 -8.05 2.30 -4.05
C PRO A 57 -6.70 1.90 -4.63
N ARG A 58 -6.74 1.13 -5.73
CA ARG A 58 -5.57 0.89 -6.57
C ARG A 58 -5.00 2.21 -7.09
N ALA A 59 -3.68 2.31 -7.15
CA ALA A 59 -3.00 3.47 -7.72
C ALA A 59 -3.34 3.59 -9.21
N ARG A 60 -3.50 4.84 -9.65
CA ARG A 60 -3.75 5.20 -11.05
C ARG A 60 -2.65 6.12 -11.54
N ASP A 61 -2.37 6.02 -12.83
CA ASP A 61 -1.46 6.92 -13.52
C ASP A 61 -2.12 8.27 -13.85
N ASN A 62 -1.38 9.13 -14.55
CA ASN A 62 -1.85 10.46 -14.97
C ASN A 62 -2.98 10.41 -16.02
N THR A 63 -3.22 9.24 -16.63
CA THR A 63 -4.29 8.99 -17.60
C THR A 63 -5.51 8.30 -16.97
N GLN A 64 -5.52 8.15 -15.64
CA GLN A 64 -6.56 7.47 -14.85
C GLN A 64 -6.64 5.96 -15.07
N HIS A 65 -5.67 5.35 -15.74
CA HIS A 65 -5.57 3.89 -15.84
C HIS A 65 -4.90 3.32 -14.60
N TYR A 66 -5.24 2.08 -14.24
CA TYR A 66 -4.57 1.41 -13.13
C TYR A 66 -3.11 1.12 -13.48
N ILE A 67 -2.23 1.41 -12.53
CA ILE A 67 -0.82 1.06 -12.66
C ILE A 67 -0.69 -0.46 -12.49
N GLU A 68 0.11 -1.06 -13.37
CA GLU A 68 0.53 -2.47 -13.29
C GLU A 68 2.04 -2.54 -13.03
N PRO A 69 2.51 -3.45 -12.15
CA PRO A 69 1.71 -4.40 -11.37
C PRO A 69 0.80 -3.73 -10.33
N ARG A 70 -0.25 -4.45 -9.90
CA ARG A 70 -1.23 -3.96 -8.92
C ARG A 70 -0.50 -3.31 -7.74
N CYS A 71 -0.89 -2.08 -7.43
CA CYS A 71 -0.30 -1.31 -6.33
C CYS A 71 -1.33 -0.34 -5.74
N ILE A 72 -1.01 0.20 -4.58
CA ILE A 72 -1.71 1.32 -3.96
C ILE A 72 -0.80 2.53 -3.91
N LYS A 73 -1.38 3.73 -3.75
CA LYS A 73 -0.59 4.94 -3.55
C LYS A 73 0.09 4.90 -2.18
N TYR A 74 1.30 5.44 -2.09
CA TYR A 74 1.95 5.66 -0.80
C TYR A 74 1.23 6.77 -0.01
N HIS A 75 0.96 6.50 1.26
CA HIS A 75 0.32 7.41 2.20
C HIS A 75 1.31 7.73 3.34
N PRO A 76 2.11 8.81 3.21
CA PRO A 76 3.06 9.21 4.24
C PRO A 76 2.35 9.52 5.55
N ASP A 77 3.02 9.22 6.67
CA ASP A 77 2.57 9.48 8.04
C ASP A 77 1.22 8.84 8.44
N LYS A 78 0.72 7.91 7.61
CA LYS A 78 -0.49 7.15 7.89
C LYS A 78 -0.18 5.69 8.14
N VAL A 79 -0.84 5.14 9.16
CA VAL A 79 -0.91 3.69 9.37
C VAL A 79 -2.19 3.19 8.72
N LEU A 80 -2.05 2.50 7.60
CA LEU A 80 -3.19 1.89 6.90
C LEU A 80 -3.58 0.58 7.59
N ASP A 81 -4.83 0.18 7.47
CA ASP A 81 -5.32 -1.08 8.01
C ASP A 81 -5.30 -2.16 6.93
N ALA A 82 -4.57 -3.24 7.19
CA ALA A 82 -4.58 -4.47 6.43
C ALA A 82 -5.75 -5.34 6.92
N ASP A 83 -6.79 -5.43 6.09
CA ASP A 83 -7.98 -6.21 6.37
C ASP A 83 -7.84 -7.62 5.77
N ASP A 84 -7.78 -8.59 6.69
CA ASP A 84 -7.69 -10.03 6.44
C ASP A 84 -9.03 -10.75 6.67
N SER A 85 -10.13 -10.00 6.86
CA SER A 85 -11.48 -10.58 6.98
C SER A 85 -11.84 -11.32 5.69
N GLU A 86 -12.16 -12.62 5.80
CA GLU A 86 -12.84 -13.33 4.71
C GLU A 86 -14.25 -12.73 4.53
N LYS A 87 -14.63 -12.49 3.28
CA LYS A 87 -15.98 -12.04 2.94
C LYS A 87 -17.00 -13.16 3.06
#